data_AF-A0A2V7YHY4-F1
#
_entry.id   AF-A0A2V7YHY4-F1
#
_cell.length_a   1.000
_cell.length_b   1.000
_cell.length_c   1.000
_cell.angle_alpha   90.00
_cell.angle_beta   90.00
_cell.angle_gamma   90.00
#
_symmetry.space_group_name_H-M   'P 1'
#
loop_
_entity.id
_entity.type
_entity.pdbx_description
1 polymer ?
#
loop_
_entity_poly.entity_id
_entity_poly.type
_entity_poly.pdbx_seq_one_letter_code
_entity_poly.pdbx_strand_id
1 'polypeptide(L)'
;MRHEEYERRRRALEAQFREDLELLRAGYQAKLRALEMLWLAPPGEALPQAVAVSETLRLSETLASSETVTPPEPPKEIRRGQVREEIEAAFAELPEEFDRRDVIRVLGYEPPRATLFRVLEQLVVDKWISVAWYSSGRSSTRYAKLPEPAEETV
;
A
#
# COMPACT_ATOMS: atom_id res chain seq x y z
N MET A 1 5.95 20.10 -30.82
CA MET A 1 5.31 21.10 -29.95
C MET A 1 6.05 22.42 -30.08
N ARG A 2 5.34 23.56 -30.03
CA ARG A 2 6.00 24.86 -29.94
C ARG A 2 6.52 25.09 -28.52
N HIS A 3 7.70 25.70 -28.39
CA HIS A 3 8.36 25.93 -27.10
C HIS A 3 7.46 26.66 -26.08
N GLU A 4 6.61 27.57 -26.56
CA GLU A 4 5.62 28.29 -25.74
C GLU A 4 4.47 27.41 -25.20
N GLU A 5 4.08 26.35 -25.92
CA GLU A 5 3.08 25.39 -25.44
C GLU A 5 3.68 24.50 -24.37
N TYR A 6 4.95 24.11 -24.52
CA TYR A 6 5.69 23.38 -23.51
C TYR A 6 5.80 24.18 -22.21
N GLU A 7 6.24 25.43 -22.26
CA GLU A 7 6.37 26.28 -21.06
C GLU A 7 5.03 26.53 -20.37
N ARG A 8 3.95 26.71 -21.13
CA ARG A 8 2.60 26.82 -20.55
C ARG A 8 2.18 25.54 -19.82
N ARG A 9 2.38 24.38 -20.43
CA ARG A 9 2.06 23.08 -19.81
C ARG A 9 2.93 22.81 -18.59
N ARG A 10 4.22 23.15 -18.65
CA ARG A 10 5.15 23.01 -17.52
C ARG A 10 4.69 23.84 -16.32
N ARG A 11 4.35 25.12 -16.54
CA ARG A 11 3.87 25.98 -15.45
C ARG A 11 2.55 25.50 -14.85
N ALA A 12 1.63 24.98 -15.66
CA ALA A 12 0.37 24.42 -15.17
C ALA A 12 0.62 23.20 -14.27
N LEU A 13 1.51 22.30 -14.67
CA LEU A 13 1.91 21.14 -13.86
C LEU A 13 2.60 21.57 -12.56
N GLU A 14 3.48 22.55 -12.60
CA GLU A 14 4.16 23.09 -11.40
C GLU A 14 3.20 23.82 -10.44
N ALA A 15 2.11 24.40 -10.95
CA ALA A 15 1.06 24.99 -10.13
C ALA A 15 0.24 23.88 -9.45
N GLN A 16 -0.24 22.91 -10.22
CA GLN A 16 -1.01 21.77 -9.69
C GLN A 16 -0.21 21.00 -8.64
N PHE A 17 1.07 20.73 -8.89
CA PHE A 17 1.93 20.03 -7.93
C PHE A 17 2.06 20.78 -6.60
N ARG A 18 2.07 22.11 -6.61
CA ARG A 18 2.11 22.91 -5.38
C ARG A 18 0.81 22.81 -4.60
N GLU A 19 -0.33 22.90 -5.27
CA GLU A 19 -1.65 22.74 -4.65
C GLU A 19 -1.81 21.36 -4.00
N ASP A 20 -1.39 20.30 -4.70
CA ASP A 20 -1.43 18.93 -4.21
C ASP A 20 -0.57 18.74 -2.95
N LEU A 21 0.62 19.37 -2.91
CA LEU A 21 1.49 19.34 -1.74
C LEU A 21 0.88 20.07 -0.54
N GLU A 22 0.22 21.21 -0.77
CA GLU A 22 -0.47 21.96 0.29
C GLU A 22 -1.62 21.13 0.89
N LEU A 23 -2.40 20.47 0.04
CA LEU A 23 -3.45 19.57 0.49
C LEU A 23 -2.91 18.42 1.34
N LEU A 24 -1.81 17.78 0.90
CA LEU A 24 -1.20 16.68 1.64
C LEU A 24 -0.65 17.14 3.00
N ARG A 25 0.00 18.30 3.03
CA ARG A 25 0.52 18.92 4.26
C ARG A 25 -0.61 19.26 5.23
N ALA A 26 -1.70 19.85 4.74
CA ALA A 26 -2.86 20.16 5.57
C ALA A 26 -3.48 18.90 6.18
N GLY A 27 -3.62 17.83 5.38
CA GLY A 27 -4.13 16.54 5.87
C GLY A 27 -3.21 15.92 6.94
N TYR A 28 -1.89 16.01 6.77
CA TYR A 28 -0.94 15.55 7.78
C TYR A 28 -1.04 16.37 9.08
N GLN A 29 -1.09 17.70 8.99
CA GLN A 29 -1.26 18.56 10.15
C GLN A 29 -2.58 18.30 10.89
N ALA A 30 -3.67 18.03 10.17
CA ALA A 30 -4.95 17.68 10.77
C ALA A 30 -4.87 16.37 11.58
N LYS A 31 -4.14 15.37 11.07
CA LYS A 31 -3.90 14.11 11.80
C LYS A 31 -3.08 14.32 13.07
N LEU A 32 -2.04 15.14 13.02
CA LEU A 32 -1.25 15.48 14.20
C LEU A 32 -2.11 16.18 15.26
N ARG A 33 -2.91 17.17 14.86
CA ARG A 33 -3.84 17.85 15.79
C ARG A 33 -4.86 16.89 16.39
N ALA A 34 -5.39 15.95 15.60
CA ALA A 34 -6.31 14.94 16.12
C ALA A 34 -5.64 14.01 17.15
N LEU A 35 -4.38 13.64 16.91
CA LEU A 35 -3.59 12.84 17.85
C LEU A 35 -3.28 13.62 19.14
N GLU A 36 -2.89 14.89 19.02
CA GLU A 36 -2.68 15.78 20.16
C GLU A 36 -3.97 15.90 20.99
N MET A 37 -5.12 16.10 20.34
CA MET A 37 -6.42 16.18 21.02
C MET A 37 -6.77 14.87 21.75
N LEU A 38 -6.46 13.71 21.17
CA LEU A 38 -6.66 12.41 21.84
C LEU A 38 -5.75 12.25 23.07
N TRP A 39 -4.51 12.75 22.99
CA TRP A 39 -3.56 12.70 24.10
C TRP A 39 -3.92 13.66 25.23
N LEU A 40 -4.44 14.85 24.89
CA LEU A 40 -4.84 15.88 25.84
C LEU A 40 -6.26 15.68 26.40
N ALA A 41 -7.07 14.79 25.82
CA ALA A 41 -8.44 14.55 26.26
C ALA A 41 -8.48 13.88 27.65
N PRO A 42 -9.12 14.50 28.66
CA PRO A 42 -9.41 13.82 29.92
C PRO A 42 -10.42 12.68 29.67
N PRO A 43 -10.37 11.59 30.46
CA PRO A 43 -11.32 10.48 30.32
C PRO A 43 -12.73 10.96 30.68
N GLY A 44 -13.53 11.33 29.68
CA GLY A 44 -14.94 11.67 29.86
C GLY A 44 -15.51 12.75 28.93
N GLU A 45 -14.70 13.46 28.15
CA GLU A 45 -15.21 14.55 27.31
C GLU A 45 -15.31 14.11 25.84
N ALA A 46 -16.54 14.13 25.31
CA ALA A 46 -16.87 13.67 23.97
C ALA A 46 -16.12 14.49 22.91
N LEU A 47 -15.27 13.80 22.14
CA LEU A 47 -14.56 14.37 20.99
C LEU A 47 -15.56 14.96 19.98
N PRO A 48 -15.32 16.16 19.44
CA PRO A 48 -16.11 16.65 18.31
C PRO A 48 -15.86 15.74 17.12
N GLN A 49 -16.94 15.15 16.59
CA GLN A 49 -16.94 14.32 15.40
C GLN A 49 -16.16 15.02 14.29
N ALA A 50 -15.02 14.44 13.92
CA ALA A 50 -14.39 14.72 12.65
C ALA A 50 -15.42 14.40 11.57
N VAL A 51 -15.78 15.43 10.80
CA VAL A 51 -16.76 15.38 9.71
C VAL A 51 -16.30 14.33 8.72
N ALA A 52 -16.85 13.13 8.83
CA ALA A 52 -16.69 12.07 7.85
C ALA A 52 -17.50 12.47 6.63
N VAL A 53 -16.83 13.08 5.65
CA VAL A 53 -17.38 13.22 4.29
C VAL A 53 -17.32 11.82 3.67
N SER A 54 -18.33 11.02 3.97
CA SER A 54 -18.56 9.72 3.34
C SER A 54 -20.05 9.46 3.36
N GLU A 55 -20.80 10.16 2.52
CA GLU A 55 -22.12 9.72 2.08
C GLU A 55 -22.56 10.48 0.84
N THR A 56 -22.42 9.83 -0.32
CA THR A 56 -23.38 9.89 -1.43
C THR A 56 -23.07 8.71 -2.36
N LEU A 57 -23.31 7.50 -1.83
CA LEU A 57 -23.89 6.47 -2.67
C LEU A 57 -25.32 6.92 -2.98
N ARG A 58 -25.73 6.96 -4.25
CA ARG A 58 -26.76 6.04 -4.77
C ARG A 58 -27.24 6.35 -6.19
N LEU A 59 -27.20 5.26 -6.98
CA LEU A 59 -28.19 4.80 -7.97
C LEU A 59 -28.37 5.54 -9.29
N SER A 60 -28.08 4.84 -10.38
CA SER A 60 -29.11 4.49 -11.37
C SER A 60 -28.71 3.25 -12.18
N GLU A 61 -29.58 2.25 -12.12
CA GLU A 61 -29.64 1.07 -12.98
C GLU A 61 -29.72 1.44 -14.46
N THR A 62 -29.09 0.65 -15.34
CA THR A 62 -29.64 0.37 -16.68
C THR A 62 -29.18 -1.02 -17.15
N LEU A 63 -30.14 -1.94 -17.08
CA LEU A 63 -30.44 -3.18 -17.81
C LEU A 63 -29.47 -3.77 -18.87
N ALA A 64 -29.50 -5.12 -18.86
CA ALA A 64 -29.36 -6.09 -19.96
C ALA A 64 -27.94 -6.53 -20.37
N SER A 65 -27.58 -7.80 -20.13
CA SER A 65 -27.98 -8.94 -20.96
C SER A 65 -27.41 -10.24 -20.38
N SER A 66 -28.17 -11.31 -20.54
CA SER A 66 -27.87 -12.68 -20.10
C SER A 66 -26.72 -13.29 -20.91
N GLU A 67 -25.75 -13.92 -20.25
CA GLU A 67 -25.11 -15.13 -20.78
C GLU A 67 -24.46 -15.95 -19.64
N THR A 68 -24.85 -17.22 -19.61
CA THR A 68 -24.43 -18.28 -18.69
C THR A 68 -22.94 -18.59 -18.80
N VAL A 69 -22.14 -18.25 -17.79
CA VAL A 69 -20.83 -18.87 -17.53
C VAL A 69 -20.61 -18.97 -16.02
N THR A 70 -20.53 -20.22 -15.55
CA THR A 70 -19.80 -20.76 -14.38
C THR A 70 -19.74 -19.92 -13.09
N PRO A 71 -20.10 -20.47 -11.91
CA PRO A 71 -20.02 -19.73 -10.65
C PRO A 71 -18.60 -19.19 -10.43
N PRO A 72 -18.39 -17.86 -10.37
CA PRO A 72 -17.15 -17.36 -9.81
C PRO A 72 -17.17 -17.70 -8.32
N GLU A 73 -16.14 -18.42 -7.86
CA GLU A 73 -15.84 -18.50 -6.43
C GLU A 73 -15.93 -17.10 -5.84
N PRO A 74 -16.52 -16.93 -4.64
CA PRO A 74 -16.68 -15.61 -4.04
C PRO A 74 -15.32 -14.92 -4.00
N PRO A 75 -15.23 -13.64 -4.38
CA PRO A 75 -13.99 -12.89 -4.25
C PRO A 75 -13.60 -12.98 -2.78
N LYS A 76 -12.48 -13.65 -2.48
CA LYS A 76 -11.92 -13.67 -1.13
C LYS A 76 -11.78 -12.22 -0.73
N GLU A 77 -12.63 -11.76 0.20
CA GLU A 77 -12.53 -10.44 0.77
C GLU A 77 -11.14 -10.34 1.40
N ILE A 78 -10.20 -9.71 0.68
CA ILE A 78 -8.84 -9.53 1.16
C ILE A 78 -8.95 -8.58 2.36
N ARG A 79 -8.98 -9.14 3.56
CA ARG A 79 -9.02 -8.36 4.79
C ARG A 79 -7.72 -7.56 4.88
N ARG A 80 -7.79 -6.33 5.42
CA ARG A 80 -6.59 -5.51 5.66
C ARG A 80 -5.63 -6.29 6.55
N GLY A 81 -4.43 -6.58 6.05
CA GLY A 81 -3.40 -7.35 6.77
C GLY A 81 -3.29 -8.82 6.35
N GLN A 82 -4.28 -9.38 5.64
CA GLN A 82 -4.27 -10.79 5.24
C GLN A 82 -3.08 -11.14 4.33
N VAL A 83 -2.71 -10.25 3.41
CA VAL A 83 -1.53 -10.44 2.54
C VAL A 83 -0.23 -10.51 3.35
N ARG A 84 -0.15 -9.82 4.49
CA ARG A 84 1.03 -9.89 5.37
C ARG A 84 1.10 -11.24 6.07
N GLU A 85 0.02 -11.66 6.71
CA GLU A 85 -0.05 -12.95 7.42
C GLU A 85 0.20 -14.12 6.47
N GLU A 86 -0.35 -14.06 5.25
CA GLU A 86 -0.13 -15.10 4.23
C GLU A 86 1.32 -15.10 3.73
N ILE A 87 1.97 -13.94 3.60
CA ILE A 87 3.39 -13.87 3.25
C ILE A 87 4.27 -14.36 4.41
N GLU A 88 3.91 -14.06 5.66
CA GLU A 88 4.61 -14.55 6.86
C GLU A 88 4.47 -16.07 7.01
N ALA A 89 3.29 -16.63 6.76
CA ALA A 89 3.06 -18.07 6.75
C ALA A 89 3.81 -18.75 5.58
N ALA A 90 3.77 -18.14 4.39
CA ALA A 90 4.52 -18.57 3.22
C ALA A 90 6.03 -18.36 3.36
N PHE A 91 6.47 -17.57 4.35
CA PHE A 91 7.87 -17.20 4.51
C PHE A 91 8.76 -18.41 4.74
N ALA A 92 8.25 -19.45 5.42
CA ALA A 92 8.97 -20.71 5.63
C ALA A 92 9.25 -21.44 4.31
N GLU A 93 8.35 -21.35 3.32
CA GLU A 93 8.45 -22.07 2.05
C GLU A 93 9.24 -21.31 0.98
N LEU A 94 9.48 -20.01 1.18
CA LEU A 94 10.27 -19.21 0.24
C LEU A 94 11.75 -19.65 0.22
N PRO A 95 12.44 -19.56 -0.93
CA PRO A 95 13.88 -19.79 -0.99
C PRO A 95 14.67 -18.73 -0.19
N GLU A 96 15.93 -19.03 0.16
CA GLU A 96 16.82 -18.09 0.87
C GLU A 96 16.97 -16.76 0.13
N GLU A 97 17.01 -16.80 -1.20
CA GLU A 97 16.85 -15.65 -2.09
C GLU A 97 15.57 -15.80 -2.90
N PHE A 98 14.68 -14.82 -2.85
CA PHE A 98 13.39 -14.86 -3.53
C PHE A 98 13.07 -13.55 -4.25
N ASP A 99 12.38 -13.68 -5.39
CA ASP A 99 11.87 -12.56 -6.17
C ASP A 99 10.35 -12.41 -5.98
N ARG A 100 9.79 -11.28 -6.43
CA ARG A 100 8.33 -11.06 -6.48
C ARG A 100 7.56 -12.23 -7.12
N ARG A 101 8.15 -12.88 -8.14
CA ARG A 101 7.52 -14.02 -8.83
C ARG A 101 7.40 -15.25 -7.94
N ASP A 102 8.36 -15.46 -7.06
CA ASP A 102 8.36 -16.60 -6.14
C ASP A 102 7.29 -16.39 -5.07
N VAL A 103 7.13 -15.15 -4.59
CA VAL A 103 6.03 -14.80 -3.66
C VAL A 103 4.67 -15.04 -4.29
N ILE A 104 4.46 -14.64 -5.56
CA ILE A 104 3.20 -14.90 -6.28
C ILE A 104 2.96 -16.40 -6.46
N ARG A 105 4.02 -17.18 -6.71
CA ARG A 105 3.92 -18.63 -6.87
C ARG A 105 3.48 -19.32 -5.58
N VAL A 106 4.07 -18.93 -4.44
CA VAL A 106 3.74 -19.54 -3.14
C VAL A 106 2.36 -19.11 -2.66
N LEU A 107 1.97 -17.84 -2.86
CA LEU A 107 0.63 -17.37 -2.51
C LEU A 107 -0.48 -17.99 -3.38
N GLY A 108 -0.14 -18.44 -4.59
CA GLY A 108 -1.11 -19.00 -5.54
C GLY A 108 -2.08 -17.98 -6.15
N TYR A 109 -1.92 -16.69 -5.83
CA TYR A 109 -2.65 -15.58 -6.44
C TYR A 109 -1.74 -14.35 -6.55
N GLU A 110 -2.08 -13.41 -7.44
CA GLU A 110 -1.34 -12.15 -7.58
C GLU A 110 -1.95 -11.05 -6.69
N PRO A 111 -1.38 -10.75 -5.51
CA PRO A 111 -1.84 -9.62 -4.72
C PRO A 111 -1.62 -8.29 -5.44
N PRO A 112 -2.41 -7.24 -5.12
CA PRO A 112 -2.20 -5.91 -5.69
C PRO A 112 -0.75 -5.44 -5.47
N ARG A 113 -0.11 -4.95 -6.55
CA ARG A 113 1.32 -4.57 -6.55
C ARG A 113 1.68 -3.61 -5.40
N ALA A 114 0.82 -2.64 -5.11
CA ALA A 114 1.04 -1.67 -4.03
C ALA A 114 1.02 -2.34 -2.64
N THR A 115 0.13 -3.30 -2.42
CA THR A 115 0.03 -4.05 -1.17
C THR A 115 1.26 -4.93 -0.97
N LEU A 116 1.65 -5.68 -2.01
CA LEU A 116 2.84 -6.52 -1.95
C LEU A 116 4.11 -5.70 -1.67
N PHE A 117 4.29 -4.57 -2.37
CA PHE A 117 5.45 -3.72 -2.17
C PHE A 117 5.51 -3.14 -0.75
N ARG A 118 4.37 -2.71 -0.21
CA ARG A 118 4.29 -2.24 1.18
C ARG A 118 4.65 -3.31 2.19
N VAL A 119 4.15 -4.53 2.01
CA VAL A 119 4.47 -5.65 2.92
C VAL A 119 5.96 -5.98 2.84
N LEU A 120 6.55 -6.04 1.63
CA LEU A 120 7.98 -6.30 1.47
C LEU A 120 8.84 -5.18 2.08
N GLU A 121 8.46 -3.91 1.91
CA GLU A 121 9.13 -2.78 2.54
C GLU A 121 9.07 -2.87 4.07
N GLN A 122 7.90 -3.26 4.60
CA GLN A 122 7.71 -3.45 6.03
C GLN A 122 8.55 -4.62 6.58
N LEU A 123 8.66 -5.74 5.85
CA LEU A 123 9.52 -6.86 6.22
C LEU A 123 11.02 -6.50 6.18
N VAL A 124 11.43 -5.57 5.31
CA VAL A 124 12.79 -5.02 5.31
C VAL A 124 13.02 -4.15 6.55
N VAL A 125 12.06 -3.30 6.91
CA VAL A 125 12.12 -2.46 8.12
C VAL A 125 12.16 -3.32 9.39
N ASP A 126 11.35 -4.37 9.43
CA ASP A 126 11.28 -5.32 10.55
C ASP A 126 12.52 -6.23 10.61
N LYS A 127 13.46 -6.13 9.64
CA LYS A 127 14.69 -6.92 9.51
C LYS A 127 14.49 -8.43 9.29
N TRP A 128 13.34 -8.83 8.76
CA TRP A 128 13.09 -10.22 8.38
C TRP A 128 13.77 -10.57 7.05
N ILE A 129 13.91 -9.57 6.18
CA ILE A 129 14.54 -9.72 4.86
C ILE A 129 15.49 -8.56 4.57
N SER A 130 16.50 -8.81 3.75
CA SER A 130 17.38 -7.79 3.19
C SER A 130 17.20 -7.69 1.68
N VAL A 131 17.39 -6.50 1.13
CA VAL A 131 17.48 -6.32 -0.32
C VAL A 131 18.87 -6.74 -0.76
N ALA A 132 18.99 -7.97 -1.28
CA ALA A 132 20.25 -8.49 -1.80
C ALA A 132 20.65 -7.78 -3.10
N TRP A 133 19.68 -7.41 -3.94
CA TRP A 133 19.94 -6.74 -5.21
C TRP A 133 18.81 -5.79 -5.62
N TYR A 134 19.13 -4.52 -5.87
CA TYR A 134 18.20 -3.53 -6.41
C TYR A 134 18.02 -3.69 -7.92
N SER A 135 16.78 -3.83 -8.38
CA SER A 135 16.45 -3.98 -9.81
C SER A 135 17.09 -2.89 -10.68
N SER A 136 17.84 -3.28 -11.72
CA SER A 136 18.30 -2.37 -12.79
C SER A 136 17.47 -2.57 -14.06
N GLY A 137 16.29 -1.95 -14.11
CA GLY A 137 15.42 -1.87 -15.30
C GLY A 137 14.78 -3.20 -15.76
N ARG A 138 15.58 -4.20 -16.14
CA ARG A 138 15.15 -5.47 -16.75
C ARG A 138 15.18 -6.67 -15.80
N SER A 139 15.80 -6.53 -14.63
CA SER A 139 15.91 -7.56 -13.60
C SER A 139 15.05 -7.22 -12.39
N SER A 140 14.36 -8.20 -11.80
CA SER A 140 13.58 -8.05 -10.57
C SER A 140 14.48 -7.71 -9.38
N THR A 141 13.93 -6.97 -8.41
CA THR A 141 14.55 -6.82 -7.09
C THR A 141 14.57 -8.18 -6.41
N ARG A 142 15.75 -8.58 -5.94
CA ARG A 142 15.95 -9.82 -5.19
C ARG A 142 16.00 -9.53 -3.71
N TYR A 143 15.24 -10.28 -2.93
CA TYR A 143 15.24 -10.22 -1.48
C TYR A 143 15.91 -11.49 -0.95
N ALA A 144 16.74 -11.35 0.07
CA ALA A 144 17.30 -12.48 0.81
C ALA A 144 16.67 -12.52 2.19
N LYS A 145 16.38 -13.72 2.69
CA LYS A 145 16.05 -13.91 4.10
C LYS A 145 17.25 -13.46 4.93
N LEU A 146 17.02 -12.62 5.93
CA LEU A 146 18.09 -12.29 6.85
C LEU A 146 18.30 -13.54 7.72
N PRO A 147 19.53 -14.08 7.86
CA PRO A 147 19.78 -15.03 8.92
C PRO A 147 19.43 -14.30 10.22
N GLU A 148 18.69 -14.97 11.12
CA GLU A 148 18.52 -14.49 12.49
C GLU A 148 19.88 -13.99 12.97
N PRO A 149 19.98 -12.76 13.51
CA PRO A 149 21.26 -12.27 13.98
C PRO A 149 21.76 -13.29 14.99
N ALA A 150 22.81 -14.02 14.62
CA ALA A 150 23.53 -14.88 15.54
C ALA A 150 23.83 -14.00 16.75
N GLU A 151 23.19 -14.33 17.87
CA GLU A 151 23.36 -13.62 19.13
C GLU A 151 24.87 -13.49 19.37
N GLU A 152 25.34 -12.26 19.25
CA GLU A 152 26.74 -11.90 19.46
C GLU A 152 27.05 -12.19 20.92
N THR A 153 27.61 -13.38 21.14
CA THR A 153 28.02 -13.86 22.45
C THR A 153 29.37 -13.23 22.77
N VAL A 154 29.39 -12.11 23.51
CA VAL A 154 30.55 -11.70 24.35
C VAL A 154 30.09 -10.91 25.56
#